data_AF-A0A7J4AWH4-F1
#
_entry.id   AF-A0A7J4AWH4-F1
#
_cell.length_a   1.000
_cell.length_b   1.000
_cell.length_c   1.000
_cell.angle_alpha   90.00
_cell.angle_beta   90.00
_cell.angle_gamma   90.00
#
_symmetry.space_group_name_H-M   'P 1'
#
loop_
_entity.id
_entity.type
_entity.pdbx_description
1 polymer ?
#
loop_
_entity_poly.entity_id
_entity_poly.type
_entity_poly.pdbx_seq_one_letter_code
_entity_poly.pdbx_strand_id
1 'polypeptide(L)'
;MDSFRNFAKYLAVFLTAVIITSLFWNLTQFLSFRDVSYTEDYDYIVYLDTAKTVIVKNGVTGRIAFTGWNFSQIMSYLLRDDGLKIFIKKADYNISSNILWKNLKGVKIISDGARLNLNGNHLIIRGDFWENSQHNSIEGLTVINGSIILENSFMTSIQSCTFMDAEEGIVLLNTNSWTECTKIEDCYFENIRRSIVFKTPSGNGTSSYANTEIKRCYFKLVRENSVGIHVEPFSDFNEGLIQNVRIWMGEASEFSQTGILVEGSMLNTVIQNVIFESFARSPQNVYGIALGPNCDPPLFGQGLVFCGNLTSGIHNPNGKWLYGSGGSFKLENITISLGLNNVYGTFQEVGSVPYLYLALGSLNVKVKVEGNFSEEEIVYVRFKFKFIDGSFSKQLEISFNETGTLWLSQDDWLDIWPSRTIISSLVVDAKTTASASSATVTVSVYGQYT
;
A
#
# COMPACT_ATOMS: atom_id res chain seq x y z
N MET A 1 -86.36 1.47 -12.88
CA MET A 1 -85.38 0.93 -13.87
C MET A 1 -84.21 1.87 -14.13
N ASP A 2 -84.40 3.20 -14.09
CA ASP A 2 -83.30 4.15 -14.41
C ASP A 2 -82.17 4.21 -13.37
N SER A 3 -82.46 4.01 -12.09
CA SER A 3 -81.44 3.93 -11.03
C SER A 3 -80.47 2.76 -11.25
N PHE A 4 -80.98 1.58 -11.63
CA PHE A 4 -80.15 0.42 -11.93
C PHE A 4 -79.31 0.60 -13.20
N ARG A 5 -79.87 1.25 -14.24
CA ARG A 5 -79.13 1.61 -15.46
C ARG A 5 -78.00 2.59 -15.19
N ASN A 6 -78.22 3.59 -14.33
CA ASN A 6 -77.19 4.55 -13.96
C ASN A 6 -76.11 3.90 -13.11
N PHE A 7 -76.48 3.05 -12.15
CA PHE A 7 -75.52 2.26 -11.36
C PHE A 7 -74.65 1.37 -12.25
N ALA A 8 -75.25 0.64 -13.21
CA ALA A 8 -74.50 -0.21 -14.14
C ALA A 8 -73.53 0.60 -15.02
N LYS A 9 -73.92 1.80 -15.46
CA LYS A 9 -73.04 2.71 -16.21
C LYS A 9 -71.85 3.19 -15.37
N TYR A 10 -72.09 3.63 -14.13
CA TYR A 10 -71.01 4.06 -13.24
C TYR A 10 -70.07 2.91 -12.87
N LEU A 11 -70.61 1.71 -12.63
CA LEU A 11 -69.82 0.53 -12.34
C LEU A 11 -68.94 0.12 -13.53
N ALA A 12 -69.48 0.18 -14.76
CA ALA A 12 -68.71 -0.09 -15.96
C ALA A 12 -67.57 0.92 -16.15
N VAL A 13 -67.84 2.22 -16.01
CA VAL A 13 -66.81 3.28 -16.11
C VAL A 13 -65.74 3.11 -15.03
N PHE A 14 -66.14 2.78 -13.79
CA PHE A 14 -65.19 2.53 -12.71
C PHE A 14 -64.30 1.32 -12.97
N LEU A 15 -64.87 0.18 -13.40
CA LEU A 15 -64.11 -1.02 -13.73
C LEU A 15 -63.16 -0.78 -14.92
N THR A 16 -63.62 -0.07 -15.96
CA THR A 16 -62.76 0.30 -17.09
C THR A 16 -61.62 1.22 -16.64
N ALA A 17 -61.89 2.20 -15.77
CA ALA A 17 -60.86 3.06 -15.22
C ALA A 17 -59.81 2.25 -14.44
N VAL A 18 -60.23 1.35 -13.55
CA VAL A 18 -59.33 0.49 -12.75
C VAL A 18 -58.48 -0.43 -13.63
N ILE A 19 -59.07 -1.03 -14.67
CA ILE A 19 -58.33 -1.88 -15.61
C ILE A 19 -57.30 -1.05 -16.39
N ILE A 20 -57.67 0.14 -16.85
CA ILE A 20 -56.77 1.04 -17.57
C ILE A 20 -55.63 1.53 -16.66
N THR A 21 -55.90 1.98 -15.42
CA THR A 21 -54.84 2.38 -14.50
C THR A 21 -53.95 1.21 -14.09
N SER A 22 -54.49 0.00 -13.94
CA SER A 22 -53.69 -1.20 -13.68
C SER A 22 -52.80 -1.55 -14.88
N LEU A 23 -53.32 -1.48 -16.10
CA LEU A 23 -52.54 -1.69 -17.33
C LEU A 23 -51.48 -0.62 -17.51
N PHE A 24 -51.80 0.66 -17.28
CA PHE A 24 -50.83 1.75 -17.32
C PHE A 24 -49.78 1.59 -16.24
N TRP A 25 -50.14 1.24 -15.00
CA TRP A 25 -49.17 1.01 -13.93
C TRP A 25 -48.25 -0.17 -14.26
N ASN A 26 -48.78 -1.29 -14.75
CA ASN A 26 -47.97 -2.43 -15.17
C ASN A 26 -47.10 -2.10 -16.39
N LEU A 27 -47.60 -1.29 -17.33
CA LEU A 27 -46.84 -0.83 -18.48
C LEU A 27 -45.74 0.16 -18.05
N THR A 28 -46.01 1.08 -17.14
CA THR A 28 -45.01 2.01 -16.59
C THR A 28 -43.97 1.27 -15.75
N GLN A 29 -44.35 0.24 -15.00
CA GLN A 29 -43.41 -0.64 -14.32
C GLN A 29 -42.56 -1.40 -15.36
N PHE A 30 -43.18 -2.06 -16.33
CA PHE A 30 -42.50 -2.77 -17.41
C PHE A 30 -41.56 -1.86 -18.23
N LEU A 31 -42.00 -0.64 -18.54
CA LEU A 31 -41.19 0.37 -19.22
C LEU A 31 -40.11 0.91 -18.29
N SER A 32 -40.35 1.13 -17.00
CA SER A 32 -39.29 1.50 -16.04
C SER A 32 -38.23 0.39 -15.86
N PHE A 33 -38.60 -0.88 -16.07
CA PHE A 33 -37.66 -2.00 -16.16
C PHE A 33 -36.89 -2.04 -17.49
N ARG A 34 -37.43 -1.41 -18.54
CA ARG A 34 -36.88 -1.44 -19.91
C ARG A 34 -36.10 -0.16 -20.27
N ASP A 35 -36.48 0.98 -19.73
CA ASP A 35 -35.89 2.32 -19.87
C ASP A 35 -34.68 2.55 -18.96
N VAL A 36 -34.24 1.51 -18.24
CA VAL A 36 -32.84 1.44 -17.79
C VAL A 36 -31.97 0.92 -18.94
N SER A 37 -32.07 1.54 -20.12
CA SER A 37 -30.97 1.52 -21.08
C SER A 37 -29.94 2.53 -20.58
N TYR A 38 -29.20 2.15 -19.54
CA TYR A 38 -27.85 2.67 -19.45
C TYR A 38 -27.14 2.10 -20.66
N THR A 39 -26.85 2.97 -21.62
CA THR A 39 -25.94 2.75 -22.74
C THR A 39 -24.50 2.60 -22.23
N GLU A 40 -24.30 1.73 -21.24
CA GLU A 40 -22.98 1.32 -20.77
C GLU A 40 -22.79 -0.16 -21.12
N ASP A 41 -21.68 -0.44 -21.82
CA ASP A 41 -21.27 -1.74 -22.37
C ASP A 41 -20.96 -2.77 -21.27
N TYR A 42 -21.99 -3.29 -20.59
CA TYR A 42 -21.86 -4.42 -19.67
C TYR A 42 -22.29 -5.73 -20.35
N ASP A 43 -21.53 -6.81 -20.14
CA ASP A 43 -21.90 -8.14 -20.61
C ASP A 43 -23.09 -8.69 -19.81
N TYR A 44 -23.09 -8.40 -18.50
CA TYR A 44 -24.13 -8.86 -17.58
C TYR A 44 -24.53 -7.79 -16.58
N ILE A 45 -25.83 -7.73 -16.29
CA ILE A 45 -26.42 -6.90 -15.25
C ILE A 45 -27.08 -7.81 -14.22
N VAL A 46 -26.63 -7.74 -12.97
CA VAL A 46 -27.14 -8.50 -11.83
C VAL A 46 -28.02 -7.61 -10.95
N TYR A 47 -29.22 -8.06 -10.60
CA TYR A 47 -30.15 -7.32 -9.74
C TYR A 47 -31.08 -8.27 -8.97
N LEU A 48 -31.74 -7.76 -7.93
CA LEU A 48 -32.82 -8.47 -7.24
C LEU A 48 -34.18 -8.13 -7.86
N ASP A 49 -35.03 -9.14 -8.05
CA ASP A 49 -36.44 -8.93 -8.34
C ASP A 49 -37.25 -8.61 -7.07
N THR A 50 -38.56 -8.39 -7.22
CA THR A 50 -39.47 -8.09 -6.10
C THR A 50 -39.59 -9.22 -5.08
N ALA A 51 -39.27 -10.46 -5.48
CA ALA A 51 -39.27 -11.64 -4.61
C ALA A 51 -37.89 -11.88 -3.96
N LYS A 52 -36.92 -10.97 -4.15
CA LYS A 52 -35.51 -11.10 -3.73
C LYS A 52 -34.78 -12.26 -4.40
N THR A 53 -35.26 -12.72 -5.55
CA THR A 53 -34.53 -13.61 -6.44
C THR A 53 -33.48 -12.80 -7.17
N VAL A 54 -32.27 -13.35 -7.30
CA VAL A 54 -31.20 -12.71 -8.07
C VAL A 54 -31.40 -13.03 -9.55
N ILE A 55 -31.46 -11.99 -10.37
CA ILE A 55 -31.65 -12.06 -11.82
C ILE A 55 -30.37 -11.60 -12.51
N VAL A 56 -29.97 -12.34 -13.53
CA VAL A 56 -28.91 -11.97 -14.46
C VAL A 56 -29.53 -11.66 -15.81
N LYS A 57 -29.33 -10.42 -16.27
CA LYS A 57 -29.72 -9.97 -17.60
C LYS A 57 -28.47 -9.84 -18.45
N ASN A 58 -28.46 -10.45 -19.64
CA ASN A 58 -27.40 -10.22 -20.61
C ASN A 58 -27.53 -8.78 -21.14
N GLY A 59 -26.47 -7.99 -21.05
CA GLY A 59 -26.52 -6.57 -21.38
C GLY A 59 -26.69 -6.30 -22.88
N VAL A 60 -26.18 -7.19 -23.74
CA VAL A 60 -26.28 -7.06 -25.20
C VAL A 60 -27.70 -7.36 -25.70
N THR A 61 -28.26 -8.49 -25.29
CA THR A 61 -29.57 -8.97 -25.78
C THR A 61 -30.75 -8.47 -24.96
N GLY A 62 -30.48 -7.98 -23.74
CA GLY A 62 -31.50 -7.61 -22.76
C GLY A 62 -32.32 -8.78 -22.23
N ARG A 63 -32.00 -10.03 -22.58
CA ARG A 63 -32.73 -11.21 -22.12
C ARG A 63 -32.22 -11.67 -20.75
N ILE A 64 -33.10 -12.31 -19.99
CA ILE A 64 -32.70 -13.00 -18.75
C ILE A 64 -31.83 -14.18 -19.15
N ALA A 65 -30.57 -14.15 -18.73
CA ALA A 65 -29.62 -15.24 -18.93
C ALA A 65 -29.74 -16.28 -17.82
N PHE A 66 -30.02 -15.83 -16.59
CA PHE A 66 -30.11 -16.69 -15.42
C PHE A 66 -31.03 -16.09 -14.35
N THR A 67 -31.63 -16.95 -13.52
CA THR A 67 -32.41 -16.59 -12.34
C THR A 67 -32.11 -17.58 -11.23
N GLY A 68 -31.81 -17.10 -10.03
CA GLY A 68 -31.52 -17.98 -8.90
C GLY A 68 -31.65 -17.29 -7.54
N TRP A 69 -31.75 -18.10 -6.49
CA TRP A 69 -31.92 -17.62 -5.11
C TRP A 69 -30.60 -17.30 -4.41
N ASN A 70 -29.47 -17.65 -5.03
CA ASN A 70 -28.16 -17.60 -4.42
C ASN A 70 -27.19 -16.79 -5.29
N PHE A 71 -26.77 -15.64 -4.78
CA PHE A 71 -25.83 -14.77 -5.48
C PHE A 71 -24.49 -15.47 -5.75
N SER A 72 -24.00 -16.27 -4.80
CA SER A 72 -22.74 -17.03 -4.94
C SER A 72 -22.78 -17.97 -6.15
N GLN A 73 -23.90 -18.70 -6.34
CA GLN A 73 -24.08 -19.59 -7.50
C GLN A 73 -24.10 -18.83 -8.83
N ILE A 74 -24.73 -17.65 -8.84
CA ILE A 74 -24.77 -16.77 -10.01
C ILE A 74 -23.40 -16.28 -10.39
N MET A 75 -22.60 -15.88 -9.40
CA MET A 75 -21.24 -15.47 -9.66
C MET A 75 -20.45 -16.66 -10.21
N SER A 76 -20.52 -17.86 -9.62
CA SER A 76 -19.87 -19.06 -10.19
C SER A 76 -20.33 -19.42 -11.61
N TYR A 77 -21.54 -19.00 -12.00
CA TYR A 77 -22.00 -19.13 -13.38
C TYR A 77 -21.37 -18.08 -14.30
N LEU A 78 -21.31 -16.83 -13.88
CA LEU A 78 -20.80 -15.71 -14.66
C LEU A 78 -19.28 -15.77 -14.86
N LEU A 79 -18.54 -16.22 -13.85
CA LEU A 79 -17.08 -16.08 -13.78
C LEU A 79 -16.36 -17.27 -14.42
N ARG A 80 -16.53 -17.38 -15.73
CA ARG A 80 -16.00 -18.49 -16.53
C ARG A 80 -15.10 -18.04 -17.67
N ASP A 81 -15.25 -16.79 -18.09
CA ASP A 81 -14.58 -16.23 -19.25
C ASP A 81 -13.81 -14.96 -18.87
N ASP A 82 -12.73 -14.70 -19.60
CA ASP A 82 -11.93 -13.48 -19.48
C ASP A 82 -12.68 -12.25 -20.00
N GLY A 83 -12.26 -11.07 -19.55
CA GLY A 83 -12.68 -9.79 -20.10
C GLY A 83 -14.11 -9.36 -19.78
N LEU A 84 -14.83 -10.15 -18.96
CA LEU A 84 -16.23 -9.88 -18.63
C LEU A 84 -16.40 -8.56 -17.85
N LYS A 85 -17.41 -7.78 -18.25
CA LYS A 85 -17.87 -6.59 -17.53
C LYS A 85 -19.24 -6.86 -16.90
N ILE A 86 -19.27 -6.94 -15.58
CA ILE A 86 -20.46 -7.28 -14.81
C ILE A 86 -20.87 -6.07 -13.98
N PHE A 87 -22.08 -5.58 -14.19
CA PHE A 87 -22.68 -4.55 -13.36
C PHE A 87 -23.60 -5.18 -12.31
N ILE A 88 -23.40 -4.84 -11.04
CA ILE A 88 -24.27 -5.28 -9.94
C ILE A 88 -25.04 -4.08 -9.42
N LYS A 89 -26.36 -4.09 -9.61
CA LYS A 89 -27.23 -3.02 -9.12
C LYS A 89 -27.25 -2.97 -7.60
N LYS A 90 -27.35 -1.75 -7.06
CA LYS A 90 -27.56 -1.48 -5.65
C LYS A 90 -28.73 -2.28 -5.06
N ALA A 91 -28.40 -3.21 -4.19
CA ALA A 91 -29.29 -3.96 -3.31
C ALA A 91 -28.46 -4.65 -2.21
N ASP A 92 -29.13 -5.28 -1.25
CA ASP A 92 -28.49 -6.15 -0.25
C ASP A 92 -28.49 -7.61 -0.75
N TYR A 93 -27.31 -8.15 -1.05
CA TYR A 93 -27.12 -9.52 -1.50
C TYR A 93 -26.52 -10.37 -0.38
N ASN A 94 -27.16 -11.50 -0.09
CA ASN A 94 -26.63 -12.50 0.84
C ASN A 94 -25.77 -13.51 0.09
N ILE A 95 -24.55 -13.69 0.57
CA ILE A 95 -23.59 -14.66 0.03
C ILE A 95 -23.52 -15.83 1.00
N SER A 96 -23.69 -17.04 0.47
CA SER A 96 -23.77 -18.27 1.26
C SER A 96 -22.49 -19.11 1.19
N SER A 97 -21.60 -18.80 0.24
CA SER A 97 -20.35 -19.52 0.01
C SER A 97 -19.33 -18.60 -0.64
N ASN A 98 -18.05 -18.95 -0.55
CA ASN A 98 -16.99 -18.24 -1.27
C ASN A 98 -17.32 -18.10 -2.77
N ILE A 99 -16.99 -16.94 -3.33
CA ILE A 99 -17.07 -16.66 -4.76
C ILE A 99 -15.65 -16.69 -5.30
N LEU A 100 -15.38 -17.59 -6.23
CA LEU A 100 -14.05 -17.83 -6.76
C LEU A 100 -13.93 -17.34 -8.20
N TRP A 101 -12.98 -16.45 -8.44
CA TRP A 101 -12.52 -15.96 -9.74
C TRP A 101 -11.19 -16.63 -10.02
N LYS A 102 -11.22 -17.80 -10.65
CA LYS A 102 -10.01 -18.62 -10.85
C LYS A 102 -9.48 -18.51 -12.27
N ASN A 103 -8.22 -18.12 -12.40
CA ASN A 103 -7.49 -18.04 -13.67
C ASN A 103 -8.20 -17.17 -14.72
N LEU A 104 -8.73 -16.03 -14.27
CA LEU A 104 -9.42 -15.09 -15.13
C LEU A 104 -8.61 -13.80 -15.29
N LYS A 105 -8.65 -13.22 -16.48
CA LYS A 105 -7.97 -11.97 -16.83
C LYS A 105 -8.96 -10.90 -17.27
N GLY A 106 -8.73 -9.67 -16.86
CA GLY A 106 -9.48 -8.50 -17.33
C GLY A 106 -10.95 -8.46 -16.91
N VAL A 107 -11.36 -9.26 -15.92
CA VAL A 107 -12.75 -9.26 -15.42
C VAL A 107 -12.99 -8.01 -14.58
N LYS A 108 -14.12 -7.34 -14.82
CA LYS A 108 -14.53 -6.12 -14.12
C LYS A 108 -15.89 -6.32 -13.46
N ILE A 109 -15.95 -6.19 -12.13
CA ILE A 109 -17.20 -5.94 -11.42
C ILE A 109 -17.31 -4.45 -11.13
N ILE A 110 -18.45 -3.87 -11.48
CA ILE A 110 -18.78 -2.48 -11.17
C ILE A 110 -20.14 -2.47 -10.46
N SER A 111 -20.29 -1.59 -9.48
CA SER A 111 -21.55 -1.41 -8.76
C SER A 111 -21.78 0.05 -8.37
N ASP A 112 -23.05 0.43 -8.26
CA ASP A 112 -23.50 1.73 -7.72
C ASP A 112 -23.87 1.64 -6.22
N GLY A 113 -23.18 0.76 -5.48
CA GLY A 113 -23.36 0.60 -4.03
C GLY A 113 -24.10 -0.69 -3.62
N ALA A 114 -23.92 -1.78 -4.35
CA ALA A 114 -24.38 -3.10 -3.91
C ALA A 114 -23.69 -3.51 -2.61
N ARG A 115 -24.47 -4.05 -1.68
CA ARG A 115 -24.02 -4.50 -0.37
C ARG A 115 -23.97 -6.02 -0.37
N LEU A 116 -22.76 -6.57 -0.33
CA LEU A 116 -22.53 -8.01 -0.29
C LEU A 116 -22.29 -8.43 1.16
N ASN A 117 -23.29 -9.06 1.77
CA ASN A 117 -23.14 -9.66 3.08
C ASN A 117 -22.53 -11.06 2.92
N LEU A 118 -21.23 -11.16 3.22
CA LEU A 118 -20.45 -12.37 3.02
C LEU A 118 -20.66 -13.42 4.11
N ASN A 119 -21.20 -13.06 5.27
CA ASN A 119 -21.46 -14.00 6.38
C ASN A 119 -20.26 -14.89 6.74
N GLY A 120 -19.06 -14.32 6.74
CA GLY A 120 -17.79 -15.01 6.99
C GLY A 120 -17.14 -15.65 5.76
N ASN A 121 -17.76 -15.56 4.58
CA ASN A 121 -17.17 -16.02 3.31
C ASN A 121 -16.29 -14.94 2.65
N HIS A 122 -15.73 -15.26 1.48
CA HIS A 122 -14.80 -14.41 0.77
C HIS A 122 -15.11 -14.30 -0.74
N LEU A 123 -14.75 -13.17 -1.32
CA LEU A 123 -14.53 -13.03 -2.76
C LEU A 123 -13.04 -13.30 -3.03
N ILE A 124 -12.73 -14.27 -3.88
CA ILE A 124 -11.36 -14.74 -4.08
C ILE A 124 -10.98 -14.58 -5.54
N ILE A 125 -10.01 -13.71 -5.83
CA ILE A 125 -9.38 -13.53 -7.13
C ILE A 125 -8.07 -14.30 -7.12
N ARG A 126 -8.03 -15.45 -7.81
CA ARG A 126 -6.93 -16.42 -7.70
C ARG A 126 -6.38 -16.80 -9.06
N GLY A 127 -5.05 -16.73 -9.20
CA GLY A 127 -4.29 -17.45 -10.21
C GLY A 127 -3.71 -18.75 -9.65
N ASP A 128 -3.62 -19.79 -10.48
CA ASP A 128 -2.68 -20.89 -10.22
C ASP A 128 -1.22 -20.37 -10.28
N PHE A 129 -1.01 -19.31 -11.07
CA PHE A 129 0.20 -18.49 -11.16
C PHE A 129 -0.20 -17.04 -11.48
N TRP A 130 0.67 -16.06 -11.23
CA TRP A 130 0.37 -14.62 -11.48
C TRP A 130 -0.06 -14.36 -12.93
N GLU A 131 0.50 -15.10 -13.89
CA GLU A 131 0.20 -14.98 -15.32
C GLU A 131 -1.26 -15.31 -15.66
N ASN A 132 -1.92 -16.12 -14.82
CA ASN A 132 -3.26 -16.62 -15.08
C ASN A 132 -4.35 -15.71 -14.48
N SER A 133 -4.01 -14.79 -13.57
CA SER A 133 -4.97 -13.89 -12.92
C SER A 133 -4.48 -12.45 -12.97
N GLN A 134 -4.89 -11.72 -14.01
CA GLN A 134 -4.32 -10.41 -14.33
C GLN A 134 -5.37 -9.35 -14.62
N HIS A 135 -5.11 -8.10 -14.28
CA HIS A 135 -5.92 -6.94 -14.69
C HIS A 135 -7.40 -7.02 -14.29
N ASN A 136 -7.71 -7.75 -13.22
CA ASN A 136 -9.06 -7.84 -12.70
C ASN A 136 -9.40 -6.56 -11.91
N SER A 137 -10.68 -6.21 -11.84
CA SER A 137 -11.11 -5.03 -11.08
C SER A 137 -12.46 -5.21 -10.40
N ILE A 138 -12.58 -4.60 -9.23
CA ILE A 138 -13.81 -4.49 -8.46
C ILE A 138 -13.99 -3.03 -8.06
N GLU A 139 -15.15 -2.47 -8.38
CA GLU A 139 -15.50 -1.08 -8.08
C GLU A 139 -16.88 -0.93 -7.43
N GLY A 140 -16.97 -0.06 -6.41
CA GLY A 140 -18.25 0.45 -5.92
C GLY A 140 -19.06 -0.51 -5.05
N LEU A 141 -18.45 -1.57 -4.53
CA LEU A 141 -19.10 -2.53 -3.63
C LEU A 141 -19.01 -2.11 -2.17
N THR A 142 -20.00 -2.48 -1.38
CA THR A 142 -19.89 -2.58 0.09
C THR A 142 -19.77 -4.06 0.46
N VAL A 143 -18.62 -4.44 1.04
CA VAL A 143 -18.33 -5.80 1.50
C VAL A 143 -18.50 -5.86 3.01
N ILE A 144 -19.38 -6.74 3.50
CA ILE A 144 -19.75 -6.83 4.90
C ILE A 144 -19.44 -8.23 5.42
N ASN A 145 -18.79 -8.31 6.58
CA ASN A 145 -18.49 -9.55 7.30
C ASN A 145 -17.81 -10.60 6.40
N GLY A 146 -16.73 -10.22 5.75
CA GLY A 146 -15.91 -11.08 4.91
C GLY A 146 -14.82 -10.28 4.20
N SER A 147 -14.10 -10.94 3.28
CA SER A 147 -12.88 -10.36 2.68
C SER A 147 -12.87 -10.45 1.17
N ILE A 148 -12.09 -9.57 0.55
CA ILE A 148 -11.58 -9.78 -0.81
C ILE A 148 -10.16 -10.31 -0.71
N ILE A 149 -9.91 -11.50 -1.28
CA ILE A 149 -8.61 -12.16 -1.29
C ILE A 149 -8.05 -12.08 -2.70
N LEU A 150 -6.84 -11.54 -2.83
CA LEU A 150 -6.06 -11.50 -4.06
C LEU A 150 -4.92 -12.51 -3.91
N GLU A 151 -4.95 -13.57 -4.70
CA GLU A 151 -4.01 -14.68 -4.58
C GLU A 151 -3.31 -14.97 -5.90
N ASN A 152 -1.98 -14.89 -5.90
CA ASN A 152 -1.15 -15.04 -7.10
C ASN A 152 -1.72 -14.21 -8.26
N SER A 153 -1.89 -12.90 -8.05
CA SER A 153 -2.58 -12.02 -9.00
C SER A 153 -1.78 -10.77 -9.34
N PHE A 154 -1.83 -10.34 -10.60
CA PHE A 154 -1.05 -9.22 -11.09
C PHE A 154 -1.94 -8.08 -11.58
N MET A 155 -1.63 -6.84 -11.18
CA MET A 155 -2.35 -5.63 -11.63
C MET A 155 -3.86 -5.65 -11.35
N THR A 156 -4.28 -6.25 -10.23
CA THR A 156 -5.68 -6.23 -9.81
C THR A 156 -6.01 -4.92 -9.09
N SER A 157 -7.18 -4.34 -9.37
CA SER A 157 -7.63 -3.06 -8.81
C SER A 157 -8.89 -3.21 -7.95
N ILE A 158 -8.88 -2.64 -6.74
CA ILE A 158 -10.04 -2.53 -5.85
C ILE A 158 -10.29 -1.04 -5.59
N GLN A 159 -11.41 -0.52 -6.08
CA GLN A 159 -11.66 0.92 -6.11
C GLN A 159 -13.03 1.29 -5.53
N SER A 160 -13.13 2.43 -4.86
CA SER A 160 -14.41 2.99 -4.40
C SER A 160 -15.24 2.00 -3.56
N CYS A 161 -14.57 1.10 -2.84
CA CYS A 161 -15.22 0.02 -2.08
C CYS A 161 -15.29 0.37 -0.59
N THR A 162 -16.33 -0.10 0.08
CA THR A 162 -16.49 -0.01 1.54
C THR A 162 -16.37 -1.40 2.16
N PHE A 163 -15.57 -1.55 3.21
CA PHE A 163 -15.39 -2.79 3.96
C PHE A 163 -15.89 -2.61 5.38
N MET A 164 -16.75 -3.50 5.85
CA MET A 164 -17.38 -3.41 7.17
C MET A 164 -17.37 -4.73 7.93
N ASP A 165 -17.13 -4.63 9.24
CA ASP A 165 -17.43 -5.67 10.24
C ASP A 165 -16.70 -7.02 10.10
N ALA A 166 -15.58 -7.08 9.37
CA ALA A 166 -14.84 -8.32 9.14
C ALA A 166 -13.59 -8.48 10.02
N GLU A 167 -13.04 -9.70 10.05
CA GLU A 167 -11.70 -9.92 10.60
C GLU A 167 -10.63 -9.32 9.68
N GLU A 168 -10.71 -9.59 8.37
CA GLU A 168 -9.79 -9.06 7.36
C GLU A 168 -10.57 -8.43 6.21
N GLY A 169 -10.14 -7.26 5.72
CA GLY A 169 -10.82 -6.54 4.64
C GLY A 169 -10.34 -6.98 3.26
N ILE A 170 -9.13 -6.54 2.89
CA ILE A 170 -8.40 -6.99 1.71
C ILE A 170 -7.19 -7.81 2.14
N VAL A 171 -7.03 -8.99 1.54
CA VAL A 171 -5.91 -9.90 1.83
C VAL A 171 -5.14 -10.15 0.54
N LEU A 172 -3.85 -9.85 0.55
CA LEU A 172 -2.93 -10.22 -0.51
C LEU A 172 -2.17 -11.47 -0.06
N LEU A 173 -2.15 -12.49 -0.92
CA LEU A 173 -1.67 -13.81 -0.59
C LEU A 173 -0.82 -14.43 -1.71
N ASN A 174 0.33 -14.98 -1.33
CA ASN A 174 1.22 -15.71 -2.24
C ASN A 174 1.28 -17.19 -1.83
N THR A 175 0.77 -18.08 -2.69
CA THR A 175 0.72 -19.54 -2.41
C THR A 175 1.56 -20.36 -3.39
N ASN A 176 1.62 -19.96 -4.65
CA ASN A 176 2.40 -20.63 -5.69
C ASN A 176 3.25 -19.65 -6.52
N SER A 177 3.01 -18.35 -6.35
CA SER A 177 3.59 -17.29 -7.17
C SER A 177 3.62 -15.98 -6.36
N TRP A 178 3.57 -14.84 -7.02
CA TRP A 178 3.48 -13.52 -6.38
C TRP A 178 2.18 -12.77 -6.71
N THR A 179 1.88 -11.77 -5.90
CA THR A 179 0.75 -10.86 -6.05
C THR A 179 1.27 -9.43 -6.06
N GLU A 180 1.35 -8.79 -7.22
CA GLU A 180 2.08 -7.53 -7.40
C GLU A 180 1.28 -6.51 -8.20
N CYS A 181 1.73 -5.25 -8.15
CA CYS A 181 1.14 -4.13 -8.87
C CYS A 181 -0.35 -3.93 -8.52
N THR A 182 -0.77 -4.31 -7.32
CA THR A 182 -2.16 -4.17 -6.88
C THR A 182 -2.48 -2.71 -6.64
N LYS A 183 -3.67 -2.27 -7.04
CA LYS A 183 -4.14 -0.91 -6.77
C LYS A 183 -5.35 -0.93 -5.84
N ILE A 184 -5.23 -0.29 -4.68
CA ILE A 184 -6.32 -0.12 -3.71
C ILE A 184 -6.57 1.37 -3.56
N GLU A 185 -7.73 1.85 -4.00
CA GLU A 185 -7.96 3.29 -4.15
C GLU A 185 -9.37 3.73 -3.76
N ASP A 186 -9.49 4.88 -3.09
CA ASP A 186 -10.78 5.46 -2.67
C ASP A 186 -11.63 4.49 -1.81
N CYS A 187 -10.97 3.59 -1.06
CA CYS A 187 -11.64 2.60 -0.22
C CYS A 187 -11.84 3.11 1.21
N TYR A 188 -12.95 2.70 1.83
CA TYR A 188 -13.29 3.01 3.21
C TYR A 188 -13.37 1.71 4.04
N PHE A 189 -12.66 1.66 5.16
CA PHE A 189 -12.62 0.51 6.05
C PHE A 189 -13.17 0.90 7.42
N GLU A 190 -14.22 0.23 7.88
CA GLU A 190 -14.82 0.49 9.19
C GLU A 190 -15.02 -0.81 9.97
N ASN A 191 -14.61 -0.79 11.23
CA ASN A 191 -14.80 -1.92 12.13
C ASN A 191 -14.17 -3.22 11.61
N ILE A 192 -13.00 -3.12 10.94
CA ILE A 192 -12.22 -4.26 10.49
C ILE A 192 -11.07 -4.52 11.48
N ARG A 193 -10.81 -5.78 11.84
CA ARG A 193 -9.67 -6.12 12.70
C ARG A 193 -8.33 -5.91 11.99
N ARG A 194 -8.20 -6.30 10.72
CA ARG A 194 -7.05 -5.96 9.86
C ARG A 194 -7.52 -5.51 8.49
N SER A 195 -7.37 -4.23 8.17
CA SER A 195 -8.07 -3.67 7.00
C SER A 195 -7.43 -4.12 5.67
N ILE A 196 -6.11 -4.00 5.55
CA ILE A 196 -5.32 -4.54 4.43
C ILE A 196 -4.20 -5.41 5.01
N VAL A 197 -4.07 -6.64 4.52
CA VAL A 197 -3.07 -7.60 5.01
C VAL A 197 -2.22 -8.12 3.87
N PHE A 198 -0.90 -7.99 4.01
CA PHE A 198 0.09 -8.67 3.18
C PHE A 198 0.52 -9.92 3.95
N LYS A 199 0.08 -11.09 3.48
CA LYS A 199 0.26 -12.34 4.21
C LYS A 199 1.68 -12.87 4.11
N THR A 200 2.14 -13.54 5.16
CA THR A 200 3.32 -14.42 5.07
C THR A 200 3.09 -15.42 3.92
N PRO A 201 4.01 -15.53 2.95
CA PRO A 201 3.88 -16.48 1.85
C PRO A 201 3.79 -17.92 2.35
N SER A 202 3.11 -18.75 1.58
CA SER A 202 3.01 -20.18 1.84
C SER A 202 3.28 -20.97 0.56
N GLY A 203 3.51 -22.28 0.71
CA GLY A 203 3.78 -23.15 -0.44
C GLY A 203 5.04 -22.73 -1.20
N ASN A 204 4.89 -22.48 -2.50
CA ASN A 204 5.96 -22.04 -3.40
C ASN A 204 5.87 -20.54 -3.72
N GLY A 205 5.02 -19.79 -3.01
CA GLY A 205 4.87 -18.35 -3.19
C GLY A 205 6.13 -17.58 -2.80
N THR A 206 6.41 -16.49 -3.50
CA THR A 206 7.50 -15.56 -3.11
C THR A 206 7.02 -14.59 -2.03
N SER A 207 7.93 -13.87 -1.40
CA SER A 207 7.62 -12.79 -0.45
C SER A 207 7.03 -11.54 -1.08
N SER A 208 7.17 -11.36 -2.40
CA SER A 208 6.93 -10.08 -3.04
C SER A 208 5.46 -9.69 -3.17
N TYR A 209 5.16 -8.48 -2.73
CA TYR A 209 3.94 -7.72 -3.01
C TYR A 209 4.25 -6.38 -3.69
N ALA A 210 5.36 -6.35 -4.44
CA ALA A 210 5.97 -5.15 -4.96
C ALA A 210 5.04 -4.28 -5.82
N ASN A 211 5.34 -2.98 -5.87
CA ASN A 211 4.63 -1.98 -6.68
C ASN A 211 3.13 -1.86 -6.37
N THR A 212 2.70 -2.31 -5.18
CA THR A 212 1.32 -2.14 -4.72
C THR A 212 1.08 -0.69 -4.28
N GLU A 213 -0.07 -0.14 -4.66
CA GLU A 213 -0.47 1.23 -4.34
C GLU A 213 -1.73 1.25 -3.45
N ILE A 214 -1.68 2.03 -2.37
CA ILE A 214 -2.81 2.30 -1.46
C ILE A 214 -3.03 3.81 -1.46
N LYS A 215 -4.10 4.27 -2.10
CA LYS A 215 -4.33 5.71 -2.38
C LYS A 215 -5.70 6.18 -1.91
N ARG A 216 -5.76 7.34 -1.25
CA ARG A 216 -7.03 7.99 -0.85
C ARG A 216 -7.97 7.09 -0.04
N CYS A 217 -7.39 6.16 0.72
CA CYS A 217 -8.15 5.27 1.59
C CYS A 217 -8.38 5.90 2.97
N TYR A 218 -9.50 5.54 3.59
CA TYR A 218 -9.84 5.93 4.95
C TYR A 218 -10.02 4.70 5.83
N PHE A 219 -9.39 4.69 7.00
CA PHE A 219 -9.44 3.60 7.95
C PHE A 219 -10.03 4.09 9.27
N LYS A 220 -11.15 3.49 9.69
CA LYS A 220 -11.81 3.75 10.98
C LYS A 220 -11.59 2.57 11.92
N LEU A 221 -10.52 2.67 12.71
CA LEU A 221 -10.10 1.63 13.65
C LEU A 221 -10.85 1.79 14.98
N VAL A 222 -11.90 0.99 15.18
CA VAL A 222 -12.76 1.06 16.38
C VAL A 222 -12.67 -0.17 17.29
N ARG A 223 -12.10 -1.28 16.80
CA ARG A 223 -11.94 -2.52 17.58
C ARG A 223 -10.63 -2.49 18.37
N GLU A 224 -10.59 -3.20 19.48
CA GLU A 224 -9.32 -3.51 20.15
C GLU A 224 -8.44 -4.37 19.22
N ASN A 225 -7.12 -4.18 19.30
CA ASN A 225 -6.10 -4.90 18.52
C ASN A 225 -6.29 -4.76 17.00
N SER A 226 -6.99 -3.71 16.56
CA SER A 226 -7.21 -3.45 15.13
C SER A 226 -5.99 -2.82 14.46
N VAL A 227 -5.75 -3.23 13.22
CA VAL A 227 -4.67 -2.75 12.37
C VAL A 227 -5.22 -2.21 11.05
N GLY A 228 -4.78 -1.02 10.64
CA GLY A 228 -5.11 -0.48 9.32
C GLY A 228 -4.43 -1.29 8.22
N ILE A 229 -3.09 -1.24 8.17
CA ILE A 229 -2.27 -1.99 7.21
C ILE A 229 -1.32 -2.90 7.97
N HIS A 230 -1.34 -4.19 7.68
CA HIS A 230 -0.47 -5.18 8.31
C HIS A 230 0.42 -5.86 7.28
N VAL A 231 1.73 -5.73 7.44
CA VAL A 231 2.76 -6.45 6.68
C VAL A 231 3.30 -7.55 7.58
N GLU A 232 2.82 -8.78 7.40
CA GLU A 232 3.18 -9.94 8.23
C GLU A 232 4.67 -10.31 8.07
N PRO A 233 5.27 -11.09 9.00
CA PRO A 233 6.63 -11.56 8.85
C PRO A 233 6.88 -12.24 7.49
N PHE A 234 8.06 -12.03 6.90
CA PHE A 234 8.47 -12.59 5.61
C PHE A 234 7.62 -12.16 4.38
N SER A 235 6.77 -11.14 4.53
CA SER A 235 6.11 -10.47 3.41
C SER A 235 6.87 -9.21 3.01
N ASP A 236 7.00 -8.97 1.70
CA ASP A 236 7.77 -7.86 1.13
C ASP A 236 6.82 -6.91 0.40
N PHE A 237 6.21 -5.99 1.13
CA PHE A 237 5.49 -4.86 0.53
C PHE A 237 6.50 -3.77 0.14
N ASN A 238 7.30 -4.06 -0.88
CA ASN A 238 8.40 -3.21 -1.32
C ASN A 238 8.03 -2.36 -2.54
N GLU A 239 8.75 -1.26 -2.76
CA GLU A 239 8.56 -0.38 -3.93
C GLU A 239 7.11 0.12 -4.09
N GLY A 240 6.34 0.12 -3.00
CA GLY A 240 4.95 0.49 -2.98
C GLY A 240 4.73 1.97 -2.71
N LEU A 241 3.46 2.36 -2.69
CA LEU A 241 3.06 3.73 -2.36
C LEU A 241 1.83 3.74 -1.47
N ILE A 242 1.93 4.37 -0.30
CA ILE A 242 0.78 4.73 0.53
C ILE A 242 0.62 6.25 0.46
N GLN A 243 -0.47 6.74 -0.15
CA GLN A 243 -0.63 8.16 -0.43
C GLN A 243 -2.02 8.72 -0.13
N ASN A 244 -2.08 9.91 0.50
CA ASN A 244 -3.33 10.60 0.82
C ASN A 244 -4.28 9.74 1.68
N VAL A 245 -3.70 8.98 2.60
CA VAL A 245 -4.42 8.05 3.47
C VAL A 245 -4.73 8.71 4.81
N ARG A 246 -5.92 8.45 5.34
CA ARG A 246 -6.28 8.85 6.70
C ARG A 246 -6.61 7.63 7.54
N ILE A 247 -5.93 7.51 8.67
CA ILE A 247 -6.15 6.45 9.65
C ILE A 247 -6.62 7.11 10.93
N TRP A 248 -7.85 6.79 11.29
CA TRP A 248 -8.52 7.31 12.47
C TRP A 248 -8.64 6.19 13.51
N MET A 249 -8.28 6.48 14.76
CA MET A 249 -8.16 5.54 15.87
C MET A 249 -8.58 6.20 17.21
N GLY A 250 -8.76 5.39 18.25
CA GLY A 250 -8.86 5.84 19.64
C GLY A 250 -10.23 6.31 20.15
N GLU A 251 -11.33 6.20 19.38
CA GLU A 251 -12.66 6.63 19.86
C GLU A 251 -13.42 5.57 20.68
N ALA A 252 -13.42 4.31 20.22
CA ALA A 252 -14.26 3.24 20.81
C ALA A 252 -13.47 2.21 21.64
N SER A 253 -12.16 2.14 21.40
CA SER A 253 -11.22 1.31 22.15
C SER A 253 -9.99 2.16 22.39
N GLU A 254 -9.77 2.63 23.61
CA GLU A 254 -8.63 3.50 23.95
C GLU A 254 -7.27 2.75 23.93
N PHE A 255 -7.29 1.46 23.56
CA PHE A 255 -6.16 0.56 23.73
C PHE A 255 -5.90 -0.32 22.50
N SER A 256 -4.62 -0.61 22.29
CA SER A 256 -4.12 -1.63 21.35
C SER A 256 -4.58 -1.40 19.92
N GLN A 257 -4.35 -0.24 19.33
CA GLN A 257 -4.67 0.03 17.92
C GLN A 257 -3.43 0.47 17.18
N THR A 258 -3.23 -0.03 15.97
CA THR A 258 -2.05 0.32 15.17
C THR A 258 -2.48 0.75 13.78
N GLY A 259 -2.02 1.90 13.31
CA GLY A 259 -2.33 2.33 11.96
C GLY A 259 -1.65 1.44 10.91
N ILE A 260 -0.32 1.33 11.00
CA ILE A 260 0.50 0.45 10.15
C ILE A 260 1.38 -0.43 11.04
N LEU A 261 1.23 -1.75 10.94
CA LEU A 261 2.08 -2.72 11.62
C LEU A 261 3.01 -3.36 10.59
N VAL A 262 4.32 -3.23 10.81
CA VAL A 262 5.35 -3.73 9.90
C VAL A 262 6.18 -4.80 10.60
N GLU A 263 5.95 -6.06 10.24
CA GLU A 263 6.73 -7.21 10.72
C GLU A 263 7.57 -7.85 9.61
N GLY A 264 7.16 -7.69 8.35
CA GLY A 264 7.94 -7.98 7.15
C GLY A 264 8.72 -6.76 6.62
N SER A 265 8.89 -6.69 5.30
CA SER A 265 9.64 -5.62 4.63
C SER A 265 8.68 -4.60 4.00
N MET A 266 8.97 -3.31 4.22
CA MET A 266 8.43 -2.18 3.46
C MET A 266 9.55 -1.39 2.77
N LEU A 267 10.65 -2.06 2.44
CA LEU A 267 11.81 -1.44 1.81
C LEU A 267 11.39 -0.75 0.50
N ASN A 268 11.86 0.48 0.29
CA ASN A 268 11.51 1.33 -0.86
C ASN A 268 10.02 1.72 -0.97
N THR A 269 9.16 1.34 -0.03
CA THR A 269 7.76 1.77 -0.02
C THR A 269 7.64 3.17 0.57
N VAL A 270 7.04 4.08 -0.20
CA VAL A 270 6.90 5.49 0.19
C VAL A 270 5.56 5.72 0.89
N ILE A 271 5.61 6.38 2.04
CA ILE A 271 4.43 6.88 2.76
C ILE A 271 4.38 8.41 2.61
N GLN A 272 3.34 8.94 1.99
CA GLN A 272 3.21 10.37 1.69
C GLN A 272 1.80 10.90 1.97
N ASN A 273 1.69 12.08 2.56
CA ASN A 273 0.40 12.72 2.91
C ASN A 273 -0.51 11.76 3.71
N VAL A 274 0.06 11.08 4.70
CA VAL A 274 -0.66 10.15 5.56
C VAL A 274 -0.91 10.76 6.92
N ILE A 275 -2.16 10.73 7.35
CA ILE A 275 -2.61 11.31 8.62
C ILE A 275 -3.03 10.19 9.56
N PHE A 276 -2.41 10.13 10.73
CA PHE A 276 -2.82 9.31 11.85
C PHE A 276 -3.50 10.20 12.89
N GLU A 277 -4.77 9.93 13.17
CA GLU A 277 -5.59 10.69 14.12
C GLU A 277 -6.04 9.79 15.27
N SER A 278 -5.68 10.15 16.50
CA SER A 278 -6.12 9.43 17.69
C SER A 278 -6.86 10.32 18.67
N PHE A 279 -8.07 9.89 19.08
CA PHE A 279 -8.90 10.60 20.05
C PHE A 279 -8.96 9.90 21.42
N ALA A 280 -8.05 8.96 21.68
CA ALA A 280 -7.97 8.26 22.96
C ALA A 280 -7.69 9.23 24.12
N ARG A 281 -8.40 9.10 25.24
CA ARG A 281 -8.14 9.97 26.41
C ARG A 281 -6.85 9.59 27.14
N SER A 282 -6.59 8.29 27.25
CA SER A 282 -5.41 7.72 27.89
C SER A 282 -4.84 6.57 27.05
N PRO A 283 -4.13 6.84 25.94
CA PRO A 283 -3.73 5.82 24.98
C PRO A 283 -2.77 4.78 25.58
N GLN A 284 -3.10 3.49 25.49
CA GLN A 284 -2.16 2.39 25.76
C GLN A 284 -2.03 1.51 24.52
N ASN A 285 -0.81 1.26 24.04
CA ASN A 285 -0.56 0.53 22.80
C ASN A 285 -1.30 1.11 21.58
N VAL A 286 -1.47 2.42 21.52
CA VAL A 286 -2.04 3.12 20.36
C VAL A 286 -0.90 3.72 19.55
N TYR A 287 -0.62 3.15 18.37
CA TYR A 287 0.53 3.48 17.55
C TYR A 287 0.11 3.93 16.16
N GLY A 288 0.72 5.00 15.64
CA GLY A 288 0.57 5.33 14.23
C GLY A 288 1.21 4.24 13.37
N ILE A 289 2.50 4.01 13.59
CA ILE A 289 3.28 2.93 12.97
C ILE A 289 3.96 2.11 14.07
N ALA A 290 3.96 0.78 13.96
CA ALA A 290 4.70 -0.11 14.85
C ALA A 290 5.64 -1.02 14.04
N LEU A 291 6.89 -1.13 14.50
CA LEU A 291 7.96 -1.87 13.82
C LEU A 291 8.36 -3.13 14.59
N GLY A 292 8.27 -4.28 13.91
CA GLY A 292 8.67 -5.58 14.41
C GLY A 292 10.19 -5.77 14.51
N PRO A 293 10.65 -6.88 15.12
CA PRO A 293 12.07 -7.14 15.34
C PRO A 293 12.87 -7.41 14.06
N ASN A 294 12.24 -7.98 13.03
CA ASN A 294 12.88 -8.38 11.78
C ASN A 294 12.34 -7.63 10.55
N CYS A 295 11.78 -6.43 10.76
CA CYS A 295 11.23 -5.65 9.66
C CYS A 295 12.25 -4.74 8.97
N ASP A 296 11.95 -4.39 7.72
CA ASP A 296 12.52 -3.21 7.05
C ASP A 296 11.45 -2.11 7.01
N PRO A 297 11.74 -0.92 7.54
CA PRO A 297 10.75 0.16 7.62
C PRO A 297 10.54 0.86 6.27
N PRO A 298 9.39 1.55 6.10
CA PRO A 298 9.10 2.34 4.92
C PRO A 298 9.96 3.61 4.81
N LEU A 299 9.93 4.23 3.62
CA LEU A 299 10.41 5.59 3.38
C LEU A 299 9.32 6.61 3.71
N PHE A 300 9.65 7.60 4.54
CA PHE A 300 8.75 8.72 4.80
C PHE A 300 8.93 9.83 3.76
N GLY A 301 7.90 10.04 2.95
CA GLY A 301 7.73 11.22 2.12
C GLY A 301 7.18 12.42 2.92
N GLN A 302 6.83 13.48 2.21
CA GLN A 302 6.23 14.68 2.81
C GLN A 302 4.81 14.43 3.32
N GLY A 303 4.37 15.24 4.29
CA GLY A 303 2.96 15.28 4.73
C GLY A 303 2.54 14.15 5.69
N LEU A 304 3.49 13.52 6.38
CA LEU A 304 3.18 12.59 7.47
C LEU A 304 2.73 13.38 8.71
N VAL A 305 1.52 13.11 9.21
CA VAL A 305 0.95 13.83 10.36
C VAL A 305 0.48 12.85 11.42
N PHE A 306 0.89 13.08 12.66
CA PHE A 306 0.35 12.41 13.85
C PHE A 306 -0.42 13.44 14.67
N CYS A 307 -1.72 13.24 14.83
CA CYS A 307 -2.63 14.17 15.48
C CYS A 307 -3.36 13.49 16.65
N GLY A 308 -3.52 14.23 17.75
CA GLY A 308 -4.18 13.76 18.95
C GLY A 308 -3.28 12.89 19.85
N ASN A 309 -3.88 11.98 20.60
CA ASN A 309 -3.21 11.25 21.68
C ASN A 309 -2.84 9.83 21.26
N LEU A 310 -1.58 9.61 20.91
CA LEU A 310 -1.01 8.29 20.65
C LEU A 310 -0.09 7.87 21.80
N THR A 311 0.10 6.57 22.02
CA THR A 311 1.21 6.08 22.84
C THR A 311 2.55 6.44 22.18
N SER A 312 2.63 6.31 20.86
CA SER A 312 3.70 6.88 20.04
C SER A 312 3.23 7.06 18.61
N GLY A 313 3.74 8.07 17.90
CA GLY A 313 3.58 8.14 16.44
C GLY A 313 4.24 6.96 15.75
N ILE A 314 5.46 6.61 16.17
CA ILE A 314 6.22 5.46 15.67
C ILE A 314 6.76 4.67 16.87
N HIS A 315 6.33 3.41 17.02
CA HIS A 315 6.86 2.48 18.01
C HIS A 315 7.99 1.64 17.40
N ASN A 316 9.22 1.96 17.80
CA ASN A 316 10.45 1.34 17.28
C ASN A 316 11.36 0.86 18.43
N PRO A 317 10.94 -0.15 19.21
CA PRO A 317 11.71 -0.64 20.35
C PRO A 317 13.02 -1.34 19.94
N ASN A 318 13.14 -1.75 18.67
CA ASN A 318 14.26 -2.50 18.14
C ASN A 318 15.31 -1.62 17.43
N GLY A 319 15.17 -0.28 17.49
CA GLY A 319 16.16 0.65 16.94
C GLY A 319 16.33 0.56 15.42
N LYS A 320 15.27 0.24 14.68
CA LYS A 320 15.28 0.21 13.21
C LYS A 320 15.59 1.59 12.64
N TRP A 321 16.39 1.62 11.57
CA TRP A 321 16.74 2.87 10.90
C TRP A 321 15.53 3.39 10.13
N LEU A 322 15.06 4.58 10.47
CA LEU A 322 13.95 5.23 9.77
C LEU A 322 14.53 6.11 8.66
N TYR A 323 13.93 6.05 7.47
CA TYR A 323 14.36 6.80 6.30
C TYR A 323 13.29 7.80 5.90
N GLY A 324 13.71 8.96 5.41
CA GLY A 324 12.78 9.93 4.87
C GLY A 324 13.49 11.14 4.27
N SER A 325 12.77 11.86 3.41
CA SER A 325 13.23 13.17 2.92
C SER A 325 13.38 14.11 4.12
N GLY A 326 14.56 14.71 4.28
CA GLY A 326 14.91 15.51 5.46
C GLY A 326 15.38 14.70 6.68
N GLY A 327 15.51 13.37 6.57
CA GLY A 327 15.96 12.51 7.68
C GLY A 327 17.42 12.71 8.03
N SER A 328 17.74 12.77 9.32
CA SER A 328 19.13 12.86 9.81
C SER A 328 19.78 11.48 9.93
N PHE A 329 21.09 11.38 9.67
CA PHE A 329 21.87 10.16 9.91
C PHE A 329 23.15 10.45 10.70
N LYS A 330 23.67 9.42 11.37
CA LYS A 330 24.95 9.46 12.10
C LYS A 330 25.64 8.11 12.02
N LEU A 331 26.90 8.10 11.61
CA LEU A 331 27.80 6.94 11.55
C LEU A 331 29.10 7.32 12.29
N GLU A 332 29.56 6.47 13.21
CA GLU A 332 30.73 6.79 14.04
C GLU A 332 31.83 5.76 13.89
N ASN A 333 33.08 6.25 13.89
CA ASN A 333 34.30 5.45 13.94
C ASN A 333 34.39 4.39 12.82
N ILE A 334 34.01 4.78 11.60
CA ILE A 334 34.18 3.96 10.41
C ILE A 334 35.67 3.83 10.13
N THR A 335 36.22 2.63 10.24
CA THR A 335 37.64 2.35 9.98
C THR A 335 37.94 2.41 8.50
N ILE A 336 38.87 3.25 8.05
CA ILE A 336 39.28 3.39 6.65
C ILE A 336 40.58 2.61 6.42
N SER A 337 40.64 1.84 5.33
CA SER A 337 41.84 1.09 4.96
C SER A 337 42.97 2.02 4.55
N LEU A 338 44.08 1.98 5.29
CA LEU A 338 45.29 2.73 4.98
C LEU A 338 46.16 1.97 3.97
N GLY A 339 46.35 2.54 2.78
CA GLY A 339 47.31 2.02 1.81
C GLY A 339 48.74 2.53 2.07
N LEU A 340 49.74 1.83 1.53
CA LEU A 340 51.17 2.06 1.79
C LEU A 340 51.90 2.55 0.53
N ASN A 341 53.11 3.09 0.69
CA ASN A 341 53.97 3.52 -0.43
C ASN A 341 53.28 4.50 -1.40
N ASN A 342 52.56 5.49 -0.87
CA ASN A 342 51.77 6.46 -1.66
C ASN A 342 50.65 5.85 -2.51
N VAL A 343 50.24 4.61 -2.24
CA VAL A 343 49.09 3.96 -2.87
C VAL A 343 47.91 4.01 -1.89
N TYR A 344 46.73 4.43 -2.36
CA TYR A 344 45.53 4.40 -1.52
C TYR A 344 45.06 2.97 -1.28
N GLY A 345 44.53 2.73 -0.08
CA GLY A 345 43.80 1.50 0.24
C GLY A 345 42.46 1.42 -0.46
N THR A 346 41.72 0.36 -0.20
CA THR A 346 40.34 0.19 -0.66
C THR A 346 39.46 1.32 -0.10
N PHE A 347 38.71 1.98 -0.98
CA PHE A 347 37.79 3.02 -0.55
C PHE A 347 36.56 2.46 0.16
N GLN A 348 35.94 3.29 0.99
CA GLN A 348 34.64 3.00 1.61
C GLN A 348 33.61 4.04 1.19
N GLU A 349 32.40 3.57 0.90
CA GLU A 349 31.24 4.42 0.66
C GLU A 349 30.48 4.63 1.96
N VAL A 350 30.29 5.89 2.34
CA VAL A 350 29.67 6.32 3.58
C VAL A 350 28.38 7.08 3.24
N GLY A 351 27.30 6.76 3.96
CA GLY A 351 25.97 7.34 3.72
C GLY A 351 25.18 6.67 2.60
N SER A 352 25.72 5.64 1.94
CA SER A 352 24.92 4.78 1.06
C SER A 352 24.03 3.87 1.90
N VAL A 353 22.73 3.88 1.61
CA VAL A 353 21.81 2.89 2.17
C VAL A 353 21.66 1.78 1.12
N PRO A 354 21.88 0.50 1.47
CA PRO A 354 21.69 -0.59 0.53
C PRO A 354 20.32 -0.51 -0.13
N TYR A 355 20.28 -0.60 -1.46
CA TYR A 355 19.05 -0.57 -2.27
C TYR A 355 18.26 0.75 -2.26
N LEU A 356 18.81 1.81 -1.65
CA LEU A 356 18.18 3.12 -1.48
C LEU A 356 19.14 4.25 -1.88
N TYR A 357 18.75 5.03 -2.89
CA TYR A 357 19.46 6.25 -3.26
C TYR A 357 18.79 7.45 -2.61
N LEU A 358 19.20 7.76 -1.38
CA LEU A 358 18.86 9.01 -0.73
C LEU A 358 19.94 10.05 -1.04
N ALA A 359 19.52 11.21 -1.54
CA ALA A 359 20.45 12.29 -1.84
C ALA A 359 21.02 12.85 -0.53
N LEU A 360 22.33 12.99 -0.41
CA LEU A 360 22.95 13.66 0.74
C LEU A 360 22.79 15.18 0.61
N GLY A 361 21.98 15.78 1.47
CA GLY A 361 21.71 17.22 1.47
C GLY A 361 22.63 18.03 2.37
N SER A 362 23.10 17.44 3.46
CA SER A 362 24.12 18.03 4.33
C SER A 362 25.01 16.96 4.94
N LEU A 363 26.25 17.35 5.25
CA LEU A 363 27.27 16.43 5.74
C LEU A 363 28.23 17.16 6.67
N ASN A 364 28.58 16.51 7.78
CA ASN A 364 29.63 16.89 8.69
C ASN A 364 30.52 15.68 8.91
N VAL A 365 31.82 15.85 8.68
CA VAL A 365 32.79 14.75 8.77
C VAL A 365 33.88 15.10 9.76
N LYS A 366 34.14 14.15 10.65
CA LYS A 366 35.26 14.13 11.56
C LYS A 366 36.22 13.04 11.11
N VAL A 367 37.48 13.40 10.93
CA VAL A 367 38.58 12.49 10.62
C VAL A 367 39.45 12.38 11.85
N LYS A 368 39.84 11.16 12.20
CA LYS A 368 40.76 10.88 13.29
C LYS A 368 41.83 9.94 12.79
N VAL A 369 43.09 10.37 12.92
CA VAL A 369 44.27 9.55 12.61
C VAL A 369 45.02 9.31 13.91
N GLU A 370 45.30 8.04 14.21
CA GLU A 370 45.99 7.62 15.44
C GLU A 370 47.10 6.63 15.13
N GLY A 371 48.18 6.66 15.90
CA GLY A 371 49.27 5.68 15.83
C GLY A 371 50.64 6.31 15.99
N ASN A 372 51.68 5.50 15.84
CA ASN A 372 53.06 5.98 15.83
C ASN A 372 53.50 6.18 14.38
N PHE A 373 53.89 7.41 14.07
CA PHE A 373 54.36 7.83 12.76
C PHE A 373 55.88 7.64 12.68
N SER A 374 56.35 7.10 11.56
CA SER A 374 57.78 7.07 11.25
C SER A 374 58.28 8.48 10.91
N GLU A 375 59.60 8.68 10.92
CA GLU A 375 60.19 9.95 10.49
C GLU A 375 59.76 10.28 9.05
N GLU A 376 59.28 11.50 8.82
CA GLU A 376 58.73 11.98 7.53
C GLU A 376 57.50 11.22 7.01
N GLU A 377 56.84 10.41 7.86
CA GLU A 377 55.59 9.76 7.51
C GLU A 377 54.44 10.78 7.41
N ILE A 378 53.73 10.76 6.28
CA ILE A 378 52.52 11.56 6.08
C ILE A 378 51.37 10.65 5.67
N VAL A 379 50.30 10.67 6.45
CA VAL A 379 49.03 10.01 6.15
C VAL A 379 48.14 11.01 5.40
N TYR A 380 47.65 10.61 4.24
CA TYR A 380 46.69 11.38 3.46
C TYR A 380 45.34 10.69 3.49
N VAL A 381 44.30 11.44 3.81
CA VAL A 381 42.90 11.00 3.74
C VAL A 381 42.21 11.76 2.65
N ARG A 382 41.63 11.04 1.68
CA ARG A 382 40.98 11.62 0.52
C ARG A 382 39.48 11.38 0.55
N PHE A 383 38.74 12.44 0.22
CA PHE A 383 37.29 12.49 0.11
C PHE A 383 36.90 12.80 -1.33
N LYS A 384 35.90 12.06 -1.83
CA LYS A 384 35.21 12.33 -3.10
C LYS A 384 33.73 12.08 -2.88
N PHE A 385 32.86 12.85 -3.52
CA PHE A 385 31.47 12.46 -3.68
C PHE A 385 31.36 11.50 -4.86
N LYS A 386 30.60 10.42 -4.66
CA LYS A 386 30.08 9.62 -5.75
C LYS A 386 28.72 10.20 -6.13
N PHE A 387 28.50 10.39 -7.41
CA PHE A 387 27.24 10.89 -7.94
C PHE A 387 26.33 9.74 -8.35
N ILE A 388 25.04 10.03 -8.55
CA ILE A 388 24.05 9.01 -8.94
C ILE A 388 24.34 8.37 -10.31
N ASP A 389 25.07 9.08 -11.19
CA ASP A 389 25.53 8.56 -12.48
C ASP A 389 26.81 7.71 -12.39
N GLY A 390 27.31 7.48 -11.17
CA GLY A 390 28.53 6.72 -10.89
C GLY A 390 29.84 7.49 -11.07
N SER A 391 29.79 8.74 -11.54
CA SER A 391 30.97 9.60 -11.61
C SER A 391 31.35 10.16 -10.24
N PHE A 392 32.56 10.73 -10.14
CA PHE A 392 33.08 11.28 -8.89
C PHE A 392 33.29 12.79 -8.98
N SER A 393 33.15 13.48 -7.84
CA SER A 393 33.56 14.87 -7.70
C SER A 393 35.08 15.05 -7.84
N LYS A 394 35.53 16.31 -7.78
CA LYS A 394 36.92 16.61 -7.40
C LYS A 394 37.26 15.95 -6.07
N GLN A 395 38.55 15.69 -5.86
CA GLN A 395 39.06 15.13 -4.62
C GLN A 395 39.48 16.24 -3.65
N LEU A 396 39.11 16.07 -2.38
CA LEU A 396 39.66 16.80 -1.24
C LEU A 396 40.64 15.87 -0.54
N GLU A 397 41.88 16.30 -0.34
CA GLU A 397 42.90 15.51 0.36
C GLU A 397 43.41 16.29 1.57
N ILE A 398 43.46 15.61 2.71
CA ILE A 398 43.96 16.15 3.98
C ILE A 398 45.15 15.32 4.42
N SER A 399 46.22 15.98 4.85
CA SER A 399 47.42 15.34 5.37
C SER A 399 47.53 15.41 6.89
N PHE A 400 48.06 14.35 7.49
CA PHE A 400 48.42 14.24 8.90
C PHE A 400 49.87 13.74 8.98
N ASN A 401 50.70 14.42 9.77
CA ASN A 401 52.08 14.01 10.10
C ASN A 401 52.23 13.59 11.57
N GLU A 402 51.12 13.60 12.32
CA GLU A 402 51.04 13.15 13.71
C GLU A 402 49.61 12.67 14.02
N THR A 403 49.44 12.09 15.22
CA THR A 403 48.10 11.74 15.72
C THR A 403 47.26 13.01 15.86
N GLY A 404 46.06 12.99 15.28
CA GLY A 404 45.25 14.19 15.18
C GLY A 404 43.78 13.92 14.91
N THR A 405 42.98 14.95 15.12
CA THR A 405 41.55 14.95 14.81
C THR A 405 41.19 16.24 14.11
N LEU A 406 40.50 16.12 12.99
CA LEU A 406 40.07 17.26 12.18
C LEU A 406 38.58 17.15 11.87
N TRP A 407 37.88 18.29 11.97
CA TRP A 407 36.55 18.45 11.42
C TRP A 407 36.65 19.18 10.09
N LEU A 408 36.02 18.64 9.06
CA LEU A 408 35.94 19.31 7.76
C LEU A 408 34.98 20.50 7.83
N SER A 409 35.43 21.63 7.31
CA SER A 409 34.69 22.89 7.25
C SER A 409 33.76 22.94 6.04
N GLN A 410 32.84 23.92 6.02
CA GLN A 410 31.99 24.14 4.85
C GLN A 410 32.79 24.57 3.61
N ASP A 411 33.88 25.29 3.80
CA ASP A 411 34.74 25.72 2.68
C ASP A 411 35.45 24.51 2.04
N ASP A 412 35.89 23.54 2.84
CA ASP A 412 36.47 22.29 2.33
C ASP A 412 35.47 21.52 1.45
N TRP A 413 34.19 21.55 1.84
CA TRP A 413 33.13 20.90 1.08
C TRP A 413 32.77 21.65 -0.19
N LEU A 414 32.74 22.98 -0.14
CA LEU A 414 32.35 23.83 -1.27
C LEU A 414 33.22 23.56 -2.51
N ASP A 415 34.51 23.28 -2.31
CA ASP A 415 35.47 23.01 -3.38
C ASP A 415 35.19 21.71 -4.16
N ILE A 416 34.55 20.73 -3.51
CA ILE A 416 34.21 19.44 -4.11
C ILE A 416 32.70 19.25 -4.33
N TRP A 417 31.85 20.16 -3.82
CA TRP A 417 30.40 20.06 -3.92
C TRP A 417 29.94 20.17 -5.39
N PRO A 418 28.99 19.34 -5.85
CA PRO A 418 28.50 19.41 -7.22
C PRO A 418 27.67 20.67 -7.49
N SER A 419 27.74 21.16 -8.71
CA SER A 419 26.91 22.29 -9.14
C SER A 419 25.51 21.87 -9.63
N ARG A 420 25.32 20.64 -10.15
CA ARG A 420 24.07 20.18 -10.78
C ARG A 420 23.86 18.65 -10.77
N THR A 421 24.29 17.94 -9.74
CA THR A 421 24.10 16.48 -9.64
C THR A 421 23.76 16.02 -8.23
N ILE A 422 23.27 14.80 -8.11
CA ILE A 422 22.85 14.16 -6.87
C ILE A 422 24.03 13.40 -6.27
N ILE A 423 24.37 13.72 -5.02
CA ILE A 423 25.36 12.98 -4.24
C ILE A 423 24.72 11.69 -3.72
N SER A 424 25.26 10.53 -4.13
CA SER A 424 24.80 9.22 -3.68
C SER A 424 25.53 8.73 -2.44
N SER A 425 26.84 8.99 -2.33
CA SER A 425 27.63 8.64 -1.15
C SER A 425 28.89 9.50 -1.03
N LEU A 426 29.43 9.58 0.19
CA LEU A 426 30.80 10.06 0.43
C LEU A 426 31.74 8.87 0.28
N VAL A 427 32.78 9.02 -0.54
CA VAL A 427 33.83 8.02 -0.71
C VAL A 427 35.09 8.47 -0.01
N VAL A 428 35.59 7.61 0.87
CA VAL A 428 36.79 7.85 1.68
C VAL A 428 37.83 6.77 1.43
N ASP A 429 39.06 7.17 1.12
CA ASP A 429 40.23 6.29 1.07
C ASP A 429 41.45 6.99 1.70
N ALA A 430 42.44 6.21 2.12
CA ALA A 430 43.64 6.76 2.76
C ALA A 430 44.93 6.08 2.25
N LYS A 431 46.03 6.83 2.25
CA LYS A 431 47.40 6.35 1.95
C LYS A 431 48.40 6.91 2.96
N THR A 432 49.56 6.28 3.10
CA THR A 432 50.73 6.84 3.78
C THR A 432 51.94 6.87 2.84
N THR A 433 52.87 7.79 3.07
CA THR A 433 54.18 7.81 2.39
C THR A 433 55.05 6.62 2.78
N ALA A 434 54.82 6.03 3.95
CA ALA A 434 55.64 4.95 4.49
C ALA A 434 55.37 3.58 3.84
N SER A 435 56.38 2.73 3.83
CA SER A 435 56.31 1.34 3.34
C SER A 435 55.68 0.37 4.34
N ALA A 436 55.59 0.78 5.60
CA ALA A 436 54.84 0.14 6.68
C ALA A 436 54.38 1.24 7.65
N SER A 437 53.23 1.07 8.29
CA SER A 437 52.68 2.07 9.22
C SER A 437 51.86 1.41 10.32
N SER A 438 51.89 2.01 11.51
CA SER A 438 50.97 1.69 12.60
C SER A 438 49.78 2.65 12.67
N ALA A 439 49.71 3.63 11.76
CA ALA A 439 48.65 4.60 11.73
C ALA A 439 47.32 3.94 11.35
N THR A 440 46.25 4.41 11.97
CA THR A 440 44.88 4.01 11.74
C THR A 440 44.06 5.25 11.42
N VAL A 441 43.16 5.14 10.45
CA VAL A 441 42.26 6.23 10.04
C VAL A 441 40.84 5.82 10.37
N THR A 442 40.15 6.66 11.11
CA THR A 442 38.71 6.52 11.37
C THR A 442 37.96 7.78 10.97
N VAL A 443 36.75 7.59 10.46
CA VAL A 443 35.88 8.66 10.04
C VAL A 443 34.52 8.55 10.72
N SER A 444 34.03 9.66 11.25
CA SER A 444 32.66 9.78 11.76
C SER A 444 31.92 10.82 10.94
N VAL A 445 30.67 10.53 10.59
CA VAL A 445 29.86 11.33 9.69
C VAL A 445 28.47 11.50 10.27
N TYR A 446 27.92 12.71 10.19
CA TYR A 446 26.49 12.94 10.39
C TYR A 446 25.97 13.98 9.41
N GLY A 447 24.68 13.93 9.10
CA GLY A 447 24.11 14.79 8.06
C GLY A 447 22.62 14.58 7.89
N GLN A 448 22.09 15.06 6.76
CA GLN A 448 20.70 14.89 6.38
C GLN A 448 20.58 14.37 4.95
N TYR A 449 19.62 13.48 4.75
CA TYR A 449 19.12 13.11 3.44
C TYR A 449 18.13 14.16 2.94
N THR A 450 18.12 14.43 1.63
CA THR A 450 17.12 15.27 0.94
C THR A 450 16.12 14.43 0.18
#